data_AF-A0A7Y0YRV7-F1
#
_entry.id   AF-A0A7Y0YRV7-F1
#
_cell.length_a   1.000
_cell.length_b   1.000
_cell.length_c   1.000
_cell.angle_alpha   90.00
_cell.angle_beta   90.00
_cell.angle_gamma   90.00
#
_symmetry.space_group_name_H-M   'P 1'
#
loop_
_entity.id
_entity.type
_entity.pdbx_description
1 polymer ?
#
loop_
_entity_poly.entity_id
_entity_poly.type
_entity_poly.pdbx_seq_one_letter_code
_entity_poly.pdbx_strand_id
1 'polypeptide(L)'
;MDLKNAIALEGELTAYFGHQAQVALLHGKMKSEEKEAIMQDFKEGRTDILVSTTVIEVGVNVPNATVMVIMDADRFGLSQLHQLRGRVGRGSKQSYAVLVANPKTDRARVA
;
A
#
# COMPACT_ATOMS: atom_id res chain seq x y z
N MET A 1 -1.19 10.09 -1.36
CA MET A 1 -1.88 9.78 -2.62
C MET A 1 -3.34 10.24 -2.55
N ASP A 2 -3.77 11.10 -3.46
CA ASP A 2 -5.19 11.39 -3.66
C ASP A 2 -5.87 10.22 -4.41
N LEU A 3 -7.20 10.18 -4.39
CA LEU A 3 -7.98 9.08 -4.96
C LEU A 3 -7.71 8.87 -6.46
N LYS A 4 -7.51 9.95 -7.23
CA LYS A 4 -7.28 9.82 -8.67
C LYS A 4 -5.98 9.10 -8.95
N ASN A 5 -4.92 9.45 -8.23
CA ASN A 5 -3.63 8.79 -8.37
C ASN A 5 -3.71 7.31 -7.97
N ALA A 6 -4.47 6.95 -6.93
CA ALA A 6 -4.63 5.55 -6.53
C ALA A 6 -5.37 4.71 -7.59
N ILE A 7 -6.41 5.28 -8.21
CA ILE A 7 -7.12 4.63 -9.33
C ILE A 7 -6.20 4.49 -10.54
N ALA A 8 -5.45 5.53 -10.89
CA ALA A 8 -4.51 5.46 -12.01
C ALA A 8 -3.44 4.38 -11.79
N LEU A 9 -2.86 4.32 -10.59
CA LEU A 9 -1.86 3.31 -10.25
C LEU A 9 -2.44 1.89 -10.26
N GLU A 10 -3.66 1.69 -9.76
CA GLU A 10 -4.32 0.38 -9.87
C GLU A 10 -4.49 -0.01 -11.33
N GLY A 11 -4.97 0.88 -12.19
CA GLY A 11 -5.10 0.61 -13.62
C GLY A 11 -3.77 0.27 -14.31
N GLU A 12 -2.69 0.99 -13.98
CA GLU A 12 -1.34 0.71 -14.49
C GLU A 12 -0.82 -0.67 -14.05
N LEU A 13 -1.01 -1.00 -12.76
CA LEU A 13 -0.59 -2.29 -12.21
C LEU A 13 -1.43 -3.45 -12.76
N THR A 14 -2.74 -3.25 -12.92
CA THR A 14 -3.63 -4.23 -13.54
C THR A 14 -3.25 -4.46 -15.00
N ALA A 15 -2.93 -3.40 -15.75
CA ALA A 15 -2.47 -3.54 -17.14
C ALA A 15 -1.14 -4.29 -17.25
N TYR A 16 -0.21 -4.08 -16.31
CA TYR A 16 1.11 -4.71 -16.34
C TYR A 16 1.12 -6.13 -15.77
N PHE A 17 0.43 -6.36 -14.64
CA PHE A 17 0.46 -7.62 -13.88
C PHE A 17 -0.81 -8.46 -13.99
N GLY A 18 -1.89 -7.99 -14.62
CA GLY A 18 -3.21 -8.66 -14.57
C GLY A 18 -3.26 -10.10 -15.11
N HIS A 19 -2.24 -10.52 -15.86
CA HIS A 19 -2.08 -11.92 -16.29
C HIS A 19 -1.40 -12.83 -15.25
N GLN A 20 -0.78 -12.26 -14.22
CA GLN A 20 0.06 -12.97 -13.24
C GLN A 20 -0.35 -12.73 -11.79
N ALA A 21 -1.03 -11.61 -11.50
CA ALA A 21 -1.38 -11.19 -10.15
C ALA A 21 -2.76 -10.52 -10.13
N GLN A 22 -3.52 -10.78 -9.08
CA GLN A 22 -4.77 -10.07 -8.80
C GLN A 22 -4.47 -8.74 -8.10
N VAL A 23 -4.96 -7.66 -8.68
CA VAL A 23 -4.80 -6.30 -8.17
C VAL A 23 -6.15 -5.79 -7.66
N ALA A 24 -6.17 -5.16 -6.49
CA ALA A 24 -7.36 -4.52 -5.95
C ALA A 24 -7.07 -3.11 -5.44
N LEU A 25 -8.13 -2.27 -5.42
CA LEU A 25 -8.10 -0.91 -4.90
C LEU A 25 -8.90 -0.81 -3.61
N LEU A 26 -8.33 -0.16 -2.59
CA LEU A 26 -9.05 0.19 -1.36
C LEU A 26 -8.90 1.68 -1.05
N HIS A 27 -10.00 2.38 -0.83
CA HIS A 27 -9.96 3.79 -0.45
C HIS A 27 -11.09 4.22 0.49
N GLY A 28 -10.89 5.37 1.15
CA GLY A 28 -11.81 5.89 2.18
C GLY A 28 -13.27 6.07 1.72
N LYS A 29 -13.52 6.35 0.42
CA LYS A 29 -14.88 6.55 -0.13
C LYS A 29 -15.70 5.26 -0.35
N MET A 30 -15.12 4.07 -0.20
CA MET A 30 -15.85 2.80 -0.35
C MET A 30 -16.73 2.56 0.87
N LYS A 31 -17.81 1.78 0.70
CA LYS A 31 -18.62 1.32 1.83
C LYS A 31 -17.80 0.37 2.70
N SER A 32 -18.14 0.29 3.99
CA SER A 32 -17.42 -0.56 4.94
C SER A 32 -17.42 -2.04 4.51
N GLU A 33 -18.56 -2.55 4.04
CA GLU A 33 -18.70 -3.93 3.55
C GLU A 33 -17.74 -4.23 2.39
N GLU A 34 -17.58 -3.29 1.46
CA GLU A 34 -16.65 -3.44 0.32
C GLU A 34 -15.19 -3.45 0.79
N LYS A 35 -14.84 -2.58 1.75
CA LYS A 35 -13.49 -2.55 2.34
C LYS A 35 -13.19 -3.87 3.05
N GLU A 36 -14.14 -4.40 3.81
CA GLU A 36 -13.99 -5.67 4.53
C GLU A 36 -13.79 -6.84 3.58
N ALA A 37 -14.60 -6.93 2.50
CA ALA A 37 -14.47 -7.97 1.49
C ALA A 37 -13.07 -7.95 0.83
N ILE A 38 -12.63 -6.78 0.35
CA ILE A 38 -11.31 -6.63 -0.31
C ILE A 38 -10.17 -6.97 0.66
N MET A 39 -10.29 -6.55 1.92
CA MET A 39 -9.28 -6.87 2.93
C MET A 39 -9.25 -8.36 3.25
N GLN A 40 -10.40 -9.04 3.24
CA GLN A 40 -10.47 -10.48 3.44
C GLN A 40 -9.81 -11.22 2.27
N ASP A 41 -10.11 -10.82 1.04
CA ASP A 41 -9.51 -11.38 -0.17
C ASP A 41 -7.98 -11.21 -0.17
N PHE A 42 -7.48 -10.05 0.25
CA PHE A 42 -6.04 -9.80 0.39
C PHE A 42 -5.38 -10.65 1.49
N LYS A 43 -6.04 -10.84 2.64
CA LYS A 43 -5.53 -11.71 3.71
C LYS A 43 -5.44 -13.18 3.29
N GLU A 44 -6.43 -13.64 2.53
CA GLU A 44 -6.52 -15.01 2.03
C GLU A 44 -5.63 -15.29 0.81
N GLY A 45 -4.99 -14.25 0.26
CA GLY A 45 -4.14 -14.37 -0.94
C GLY A 45 -4.94 -14.52 -2.23
N ARG A 46 -6.22 -14.14 -2.23
CA ARG A 46 -7.04 -13.99 -3.45
C ARG A 46 -6.70 -12.71 -4.21
N THR A 47 -6.18 -11.71 -3.48
CA THR A 47 -5.56 -10.51 -4.04
C THR A 47 -4.06 -10.54 -3.73
N ASP A 48 -3.22 -10.34 -4.73
CA ASP A 48 -1.76 -10.33 -4.59
C ASP A 48 -1.22 -8.92 -4.34
N ILE A 49 -1.85 -7.92 -4.97
CA ILE A 49 -1.44 -6.51 -4.91
C ILE A 49 -2.61 -5.65 -4.46
N LEU A 50 -2.46 -4.97 -3.33
CA LEU A 50 -3.45 -4.02 -2.81
C LEU A 50 -2.95 -2.59 -2.94
N VAL A 51 -3.59 -1.82 -3.83
CA VAL A 51 -3.37 -0.38 -3.95
C VAL A 51 -4.30 0.33 -2.98
N SER A 52 -3.77 1.26 -2.17
CA SER A 52 -4.59 2.00 -1.24
C SER A 52 -4.13 3.43 -1.01
N THR A 53 -5.09 4.27 -0.62
CA THR A 53 -4.79 5.59 -0.07
C THR A 53 -4.42 5.48 1.41
N THR A 54 -4.00 6.58 2.04
CA THR A 54 -3.55 6.62 3.45
C THR A 54 -4.61 6.22 4.47
N VAL A 55 -5.85 5.97 4.02
CA VAL A 55 -6.98 5.45 4.80
C VAL A 55 -7.03 3.92 4.72
N ILE A 56 -5.90 3.25 4.90
CA ILE A 56 -5.96 1.93 5.53
C ILE A 56 -6.08 2.24 7.02
N GLU A 57 -7.30 2.21 7.52
CA GLU A 57 -7.61 2.37 8.94
C GLU A 57 -6.69 1.48 9.78
N VAL A 58 -6.31 2.02 10.93
CA VAL A 58 -5.44 1.37 11.91
C VAL A 58 -5.98 -0.03 12.20
N GLY A 59 -5.24 -1.10 11.86
CA GLY A 59 -5.66 -2.48 12.16
C GLY A 59 -5.32 -3.54 11.12
N VAL A 60 -4.88 -3.14 9.92
CA VAL A 60 -4.49 -4.09 8.87
C VAL A 60 -3.07 -4.63 9.14
N ASN A 61 -3.00 -5.73 9.88
CA ASN A 61 -1.85 -6.62 9.91
C ASN A 61 -2.06 -7.70 8.84
N VAL A 62 -1.21 -7.73 7.83
CA VAL A 62 -1.25 -8.75 6.77
C VAL A 62 0.07 -9.51 6.83
N PRO A 63 0.15 -10.61 7.59
CA PRO A 63 1.40 -11.36 7.78
C PRO A 63 2.01 -11.87 6.46
N ASN A 64 1.15 -12.09 5.46
CA ASN A 64 1.52 -12.56 4.13
C ASN A 64 2.09 -11.46 3.22
N ALA A 65 1.89 -10.18 3.56
CA ALA A 65 2.41 -9.06 2.77
C ALA A 65 3.92 -8.89 3.06
N THR A 66 4.73 -9.22 2.06
CA THR A 66 6.20 -9.17 2.15
C THR A 66 6.78 -7.87 1.60
N VAL A 67 6.03 -7.09 0.82
CA VAL A 67 6.49 -5.84 0.23
C VAL A 67 5.48 -4.73 0.49
N MET A 68 5.98 -3.58 0.97
CA MET A 68 5.22 -2.34 1.07
C MET A 68 5.88 -1.26 0.22
N VAL A 69 5.11 -0.60 -0.64
CA VAL A 69 5.57 0.57 -1.39
C VAL A 69 4.81 1.79 -0.88
N ILE A 70 5.54 2.79 -0.40
CA ILE A 70 4.96 4.05 0.07
C ILE A 70 5.28 5.12 -0.97
N MET A 71 4.24 5.51 -1.72
CA MET A 71 4.32 6.59 -2.70
C MET A 71 4.24 7.97 -2.03
N ASP A 72 4.96 8.94 -2.56
CA ASP A 72 5.10 10.29 -2.00
C ASP A 72 5.58 10.29 -0.53
N ALA A 73 6.58 9.46 -0.22
CA ALA A 73 7.06 9.23 1.14
C ALA A 73 7.56 10.53 1.84
N ASP A 74 7.99 11.53 1.07
CA ASP A 74 8.40 12.86 1.55
C ASP A 74 7.27 13.68 2.20
N ARG A 75 6.01 13.28 1.97
CA ARG A 75 4.83 13.91 2.60
C ARG A 75 4.56 13.39 4.00
N PHE A 76 5.27 12.36 4.45
CA PHE A 76 5.06 11.72 5.74
C PHE A 76 6.19 12.03 6.71
N GLY A 77 5.85 12.22 7.98
CA GLY A 77 6.84 12.27 9.05
C GLY A 77 7.47 10.90 9.30
N LEU A 78 8.67 10.87 9.90
CA LEU A 78 9.40 9.63 10.21
C LEU A 78 8.56 8.65 11.05
N SER A 79 7.79 9.15 12.02
CA SER A 79 6.91 8.31 12.84
C SER A 79 5.77 7.67 12.04
N GLN A 80 5.20 8.40 11.09
CA GLN A 80 4.15 7.88 10.20
C GLN A 80 4.71 6.80 9.26
N LEU A 81 5.90 7.03 8.68
CA LEU A 81 6.60 6.03 7.87
C LEU A 81 6.90 4.77 8.68
N HIS A 82 7.35 4.93 9.93
CA HIS A 82 7.62 3.81 10.84
C HIS A 82 6.34 3.02 11.16
N GLN A 83 5.22 3.69 11.42
CA GLN A 83 3.92 3.05 11.66
C GLN A 83 3.40 2.32 10.42
N LEU A 84 3.53 2.91 9.23
CA LEU A 84 3.15 2.29 7.96
C LEU A 84 3.98 1.04 7.71
N ARG A 85 5.32 1.14 7.82
CA ARG A 85 6.25 0.01 7.71
C ARG A 85 5.88 -1.14 8.65
N GLY A 86 5.44 -0.84 9.88
CA GLY A 86 5.07 -1.85 10.88
C GLY A 86 3.83 -2.71 10.55
N ARG A 87 3.19 -2.48 9.40
CA ARG A 87 2.04 -3.25 8.90
C ARG A 87 2.43 -4.45 8.03
N VAL A 88 3.68 -4.48 7.54
CA VAL A 88 4.26 -5.61 6.79
C VAL A 88 5.38 -6.27 7.58
N GLY A 89 5.78 -7.48 7.18
CA GLY A 89 6.91 -8.18 7.81
C GLY A 89 6.62 -8.77 9.18
N ARG A 90 5.38 -9.21 9.40
CA ARG A 90 4.99 -9.95 10.62
C ARG A 90 5.04 -11.48 10.46
N GLY A 91 5.35 -11.97 9.26
CA GLY A 91 5.57 -13.39 8.98
C GLY A 91 7.05 -13.79 9.10
N SER A 92 7.35 -15.05 8.80
CA SER A 92 8.72 -15.59 8.79
C SER A 92 9.54 -15.20 7.55
N LYS A 93 8.90 -14.63 6.53
CA LYS A 93 9.54 -14.23 5.28
C LYS A 93 10.19 -12.86 5.41
N GLN A 94 11.39 -12.70 4.84
CA GLN A 94 12.03 -11.41 4.70
C GLN A 94 11.10 -10.45 3.97
N SER A 95 10.98 -9.23 4.51
CA SER A 95 10.06 -8.22 4.01
C SER A 95 10.77 -6.91 3.74
N TYR A 96 10.26 -6.18 2.76
CA TYR A 96 10.85 -4.94 2.27
C TYR A 96 9.83 -3.81 2.35
N ALA A 97 10.30 -2.63 2.74
CA ALA A 97 9.55 -1.39 2.62
C ALA A 97 10.31 -0.43 1.72
N VAL A 98 9.70 -0.08 0.60
CA VAL A 98 10.25 0.82 -0.42
C VAL A 98 9.58 2.18 -0.27
N LEU A 99 10.39 3.21 -0.04
CA LEU A 99 9.93 4.59 0.08
C LEU A 99 10.20 5.30 -1.23
N VAL A 100 9.14 5.70 -1.94
CA VAL A 100 9.25 6.45 -3.19
C VAL A 100 8.96 7.90 -2.87
N ALA A 101 9.99 8.74 -2.95
CA ALA A 101 9.90 10.18 -2.75
C ALA A 101 10.26 10.90 -4.04
N ASN A 102 9.60 12.03 -4.31
CA ASN A 102 9.98 12.89 -5.43
C ASN A 102 11.08 13.86 -4.94
N PRO A 103 12.27 13.91 -5.56
CA PRO A 103 13.40 14.71 -5.06
C PRO A 103 13.20 16.24 -5.17
N LYS A 104 11.98 16.73 -5.42
CA LYS A 104 11.66 18.16 -5.55
C LYS A 104 11.52 18.91 -4.23
N THR A 105 11.75 18.26 -3.09
CA THR A 105 11.80 18.92 -1.77
C THR A 105 13.20 18.81 -1.18
N ASP A 106 13.72 19.92 -0.63
CA ASP A 106 15.06 20.06 -0.03
C ASP A 106 15.39 19.02 1.07
N ARG A 107 14.39 18.26 1.52
CA ARG A 107 14.52 17.23 2.56
C ARG A 107 15.00 15.86 2.06
N ALA A 108 15.17 15.67 0.75
CA ALA A 108 15.70 14.41 0.19
C ALA A 108 17.24 14.34 0.19
N ARG A 109 17.94 15.39 0.65
CA ARG A 109 19.36 15.33 0.95
C ARG A 109 19.51 15.03 2.44
N VAL A 110 20.22 13.95 2.75
CA VAL A 110 20.61 13.48 4.09
C VAL A 110 19.59 12.60 4.81
N ALA A 111 19.65 11.29 4.55
CA ALA A 111 19.73 10.20 5.54
C ALA A 111 19.93 8.86 4.82
#